data_AF-A0A7Y5NTT0-F1
#
_entry.id   AF-A0A7Y5NTT0-F1
#
_cell.length_a   1.000
_cell.length_b   1.000
_cell.length_c   1.000
_cell.angle_alpha   90.00
_cell.angle_beta   90.00
_cell.angle_gamma   90.00
#
_symmetry.space_group_name_H-M   'P 1'
#
loop_
_entity.id
_entity.type
_entity.pdbx_description
1 polymer ?
#
loop_
_entity_poly.entity_id
_entity_poly.type
_entity_poly.pdbx_seq_one_letter_code
_entity_poly.pdbx_strand_id
1 'polypeptide(L)'
;MKRIALSACCFAALSLCSVAFAQGTKKPEAPAAAEPGALELSLEQALRLARQSSPTALATPLRIKEAEAARVEANIYPRYNPLLEVEVGPRLIETNPESVFFSVGLSQNLDLGGGVGARQRRVDAQVEAALGDGDAAIQQTQRAVALAFLRGLWAEQRAALAGESEGIAKAALDATKKRLDAGDATALELNVARGGFARAVADRTGADATLEATKGELRALLGLPSSTSIDLLGSLAAPLAIDLPALRKAAQGRGDLRALAADLAVAEAEDDLADALAAPQMSLGARYELEDKVQHTILGTLTMTLPIFDHAQGLAAQAEAKAARAKTELDAKKTQVATEVETAAKVAAKRADAANAFAAEKGAESFEENLALAIKGYQAGETSLADLLLVRRELVETEGARIDRLLELRSSEVELLYAAGMLP
;
A
#
# COMPACT_ATOMS: atom_id res chain seq x y z
N MET A 1 66.00 44.14 33.48
CA MET A 1 66.76 43.08 32.78
C MET A 1 65.76 42.19 32.03
N LYS A 2 65.98 42.07 30.71
CA LYS A 2 65.43 41.13 29.71
C LYS A 2 63.92 40.78 29.74
N ARG A 3 63.19 41.55 28.93
CA ARG A 3 61.97 41.18 28.18
C ARG A 3 62.33 40.24 27.03
N ILE A 4 61.47 39.28 26.66
CA ILE A 4 61.04 39.00 25.26
C ILE A 4 59.63 38.39 25.30
N ALA A 5 58.69 39.07 24.63
CA ALA A 5 57.40 38.58 24.19
C ALA A 5 57.49 38.39 22.66
N LEU A 6 56.82 37.38 22.09
CA LEU A 6 56.59 37.21 20.65
C LEU A 6 55.61 36.02 20.48
N SER A 7 54.61 35.98 19.63
CA SER A 7 53.92 36.97 18.81
C SER A 7 52.63 36.29 18.32
N ALA A 8 51.54 37.05 18.24
CA ALA A 8 50.40 36.72 17.40
C ALA A 8 50.85 36.67 15.93
N CYS A 9 50.23 35.77 15.14
CA CYS A 9 50.27 35.84 13.68
C CYS A 9 48.85 35.78 13.12
N CYS A 10 48.65 36.63 12.12
CA CYS A 10 47.41 37.10 11.55
C CYS A 10 47.40 36.72 10.06
N PHE A 11 46.19 36.67 9.46
CA PHE A 11 45.89 36.73 8.03
C PHE A 11 46.41 35.65 7.07
N ALA A 12 45.48 34.99 6.36
CA ALA A 12 45.27 35.24 4.93
C ALA A 12 44.03 34.51 4.42
N ALA A 13 43.07 35.27 3.90
CA ALA A 13 42.01 34.79 3.03
C ALA A 13 42.60 34.42 1.66
N LEU A 14 42.12 33.34 1.07
CA LEU A 14 42.27 33.05 -0.35
C LEU A 14 40.94 32.54 -0.90
N SER A 15 40.21 33.47 -1.51
CA SER A 15 39.20 33.19 -2.51
C SER A 15 39.89 32.72 -3.78
N LEU A 16 39.48 31.57 -4.30
CA LEU A 16 39.82 31.13 -5.65
C LEU A 16 38.51 30.79 -6.36
N CYS A 17 38.09 31.76 -7.19
CA CYS A 17 37.14 31.57 -8.26
C CYS A 17 37.59 30.40 -9.14
N SER A 18 36.67 29.46 -9.39
CA SER A 18 36.79 28.54 -10.51
C SER A 18 35.64 28.83 -11.47
N VAL A 19 35.96 29.63 -12.49
CA VAL A 19 35.14 29.80 -13.69
C VAL A 19 35.34 28.53 -14.51
N ALA A 20 34.38 27.62 -14.47
CA ALA A 20 34.36 26.46 -15.36
C ALA A 20 33.70 26.84 -16.68
N PHE A 21 34.47 26.66 -17.75
CA PHE A 21 34.12 26.87 -19.15
C PHE A 21 32.78 26.22 -19.54
N ALA A 22 31.88 27.03 -20.10
CA ALA A 22 30.76 26.55 -20.89
C ALA A 22 31.28 25.98 -22.21
N GLN A 23 31.50 24.66 -22.25
CA GLN A 23 31.62 23.94 -23.51
C GLN A 23 30.21 23.66 -24.04
N GLY A 24 29.94 24.14 -25.25
CA GLY A 24 28.69 23.88 -25.96
C GLY A 24 28.51 22.38 -26.22
N THR A 25 27.80 21.70 -25.32
CA THR A 25 27.31 20.35 -25.56
C THR A 25 26.14 20.45 -26.51
N LYS A 26 26.39 20.05 -27.77
CA LYS A 26 25.37 19.79 -28.78
C LYS A 26 24.27 18.93 -28.12
N LYS A 27 23.07 19.50 -27.96
CA LYS A 27 21.89 18.81 -27.44
C LYS A 27 21.74 17.50 -28.23
N PRO A 28 21.81 16.32 -27.59
CA PRO A 28 21.51 15.09 -28.29
C PRO A 28 20.06 15.21 -28.75
N GLU A 29 19.86 15.16 -30.05
CA GLU A 29 18.57 15.02 -30.68
C GLU A 29 17.99 13.73 -30.12
N ALA A 30 17.01 13.87 -29.21
CA ALA A 30 16.33 12.73 -28.63
C ALA A 30 15.80 11.91 -29.82
N PRO A 31 16.07 10.60 -29.90
CA PRO A 31 15.39 9.77 -30.87
C PRO A 31 13.90 10.02 -30.67
N ALA A 32 13.19 10.32 -31.76
CA ALA A 32 11.73 10.39 -31.74
C ALA A 32 11.26 9.14 -30.99
N ALA A 33 10.72 9.34 -29.78
CA ALA A 33 10.20 8.26 -29.00
C ALA A 33 9.14 7.63 -29.89
N ALA A 34 9.42 6.42 -30.39
CA ALA A 34 8.37 5.56 -30.89
C ALA A 34 7.30 5.60 -29.81
N GLU A 35 6.11 6.10 -30.15
CA GLU A 35 5.01 6.13 -29.19
C GLU A 35 4.97 4.73 -28.58
N PRO A 36 5.25 4.57 -27.27
CA PRO A 36 5.23 3.26 -26.68
C PRO A 36 3.84 2.72 -26.96
N GLY A 37 3.78 1.62 -27.72
CA GLY A 37 2.52 0.96 -28.03
C GLY A 37 1.75 0.77 -26.73
N ALA A 38 0.42 0.85 -26.81
CA ALA A 38 -0.42 0.73 -25.63
C ALA A 38 -0.04 -0.51 -24.83
N LEU A 39 0.09 -0.34 -23.51
CA LEU A 39 0.42 -1.44 -22.63
C LEU A 39 -0.81 -2.34 -22.53
N GLU A 40 -0.76 -3.46 -23.25
CA GLU A 40 -1.77 -4.51 -23.15
C GLU A 40 -1.68 -5.21 -21.79
N LEU A 41 -2.75 -5.14 -21.01
CA LEU A 41 -2.83 -5.71 -19.67
C LEU A 41 -4.02 -6.67 -19.55
N SER A 42 -3.73 -7.93 -19.30
CA SER A 42 -4.68 -8.87 -18.68
C SER A 42 -4.72 -8.68 -17.16
N LEU A 43 -5.75 -9.21 -16.50
CA LEU A 43 -5.84 -9.18 -15.03
C LEU A 43 -4.59 -9.78 -14.37
N GLU A 44 -4.12 -10.92 -14.89
CA GLU A 44 -2.93 -11.59 -14.37
C GLU A 44 -1.66 -10.75 -14.58
N GLN A 45 -1.52 -10.10 -15.74
CA GLN A 45 -0.42 -9.18 -16.02
C GLN A 45 -0.46 -7.96 -15.09
N ALA A 46 -1.63 -7.37 -14.86
CA ALA A 46 -1.81 -6.26 -13.95
C ALA A 46 -1.43 -6.63 -12.51
N LEU A 47 -1.85 -7.80 -12.02
CA LEU A 47 -1.51 -8.29 -10.68
C LEU A 47 -0.02 -8.57 -10.52
N ARG A 48 0.63 -9.18 -11.53
CA ARG A 48 2.09 -9.39 -11.54
C ARG A 48 2.84 -8.06 -11.57
N LEU A 49 2.43 -7.13 -12.40
CA LEU A 49 3.03 -5.80 -12.49
C LEU A 49 2.89 -5.05 -11.16
N ALA A 50 1.72 -5.11 -10.51
CA ALA A 50 1.51 -4.52 -9.19
C ALA A 50 2.50 -5.04 -8.14
N ARG A 51 2.78 -6.36 -8.12
CA ARG A 51 3.78 -6.94 -7.21
C ARG A 51 5.22 -6.51 -7.50
N GLN A 52 5.50 -6.00 -8.69
CA GLN A 52 6.86 -5.62 -9.10
C GLN A 52 7.09 -4.11 -9.00
N SER A 53 6.10 -3.30 -9.39
CA SER A 53 6.28 -1.85 -9.59
C SER A 53 5.33 -0.97 -8.79
N SER A 54 4.33 -1.52 -8.08
CA SER A 54 3.45 -0.66 -7.27
C SER A 54 4.24 0.06 -6.18
N PRO A 55 3.82 1.28 -5.77
CA PRO A 55 4.49 1.99 -4.67
C PRO A 55 4.60 1.16 -3.39
N THR A 56 3.56 0.38 -3.08
CA THR A 56 3.57 -0.56 -1.95
C THR A 56 4.64 -1.64 -2.12
N ALA A 57 4.72 -2.28 -3.30
CA ALA A 57 5.73 -3.31 -3.57
C ALA A 57 7.16 -2.78 -3.49
N LEU A 58 7.41 -1.53 -3.89
CA LEU A 58 8.73 -0.90 -3.78
C LEU A 58 9.06 -0.51 -2.32
N ALA A 59 8.07 -0.13 -1.52
CA ALA A 59 8.25 0.30 -0.14
C ALA A 59 8.41 -0.87 0.85
N THR A 60 7.73 -2.01 0.62
CA THR A 60 7.73 -3.16 1.54
C THR A 60 9.14 -3.69 1.85
N PRO A 61 10.02 -3.96 0.87
CA PRO A 61 11.39 -4.40 1.16
C PRO A 61 12.21 -3.38 1.95
N LEU A 62 11.94 -2.08 1.77
CA LEU A 62 12.63 -1.02 2.51
C LEU A 62 12.18 -0.97 3.97
N ARG A 63 10.89 -1.21 4.25
CA ARG A 63 10.37 -1.33 5.62
C ARG A 63 10.90 -2.57 6.34
N ILE A 64 11.00 -3.69 5.64
CA ILE A 64 11.62 -4.91 6.20
C ILE A 64 13.08 -4.64 6.54
N LYS A 65 13.82 -4.00 5.62
CA LYS A 65 15.23 -3.61 5.86
C LYS A 65 15.38 -2.62 7.03
N GLU A 66 14.42 -1.72 7.22
CA GLU A 66 14.38 -0.81 8.37
C GLU A 66 14.23 -1.59 9.69
N ALA A 67 13.32 -2.57 9.74
CA ALA A 67 13.17 -3.46 10.90
C ALA A 67 14.44 -4.31 11.14
N GLU A 68 15.06 -4.83 10.07
CA GLU A 68 16.32 -5.58 10.15
C GLU A 68 17.49 -4.74 10.66
N ALA A 69 17.49 -3.43 10.40
CA ALA A 69 18.56 -2.54 10.88
C ALA A 69 18.63 -2.48 12.41
N ALA A 70 17.52 -2.74 13.12
CA ALA A 70 17.51 -2.86 14.57
C ALA A 70 18.38 -4.02 15.09
N ARG A 71 18.73 -5.00 14.24
CA ARG A 71 19.67 -6.08 14.58
C ARG A 71 21.06 -5.54 14.88
N VAL A 72 21.46 -4.43 14.25
CA VAL A 72 22.76 -3.80 14.49
C VAL A 72 22.89 -3.41 15.96
N GLU A 73 21.87 -2.74 16.51
CA GLU A 73 21.84 -2.37 17.93
C GLU A 73 21.68 -3.58 18.84
N ALA A 74 20.81 -4.54 18.47
CA ALA A 74 20.57 -5.73 19.28
C ALA A 74 21.84 -6.58 19.51
N ASN A 75 22.76 -6.58 18.54
CA ASN A 75 24.01 -7.35 18.58
C ASN A 75 25.15 -6.66 19.35
N ILE A 76 25.01 -5.41 19.79
CA ILE A 76 26.07 -4.71 20.51
C ILE A 76 26.28 -5.35 21.88
N TYR A 77 27.51 -5.83 22.13
CA TYR A 77 27.95 -6.32 23.42
C TYR A 77 29.41 -5.91 23.72
N PRO A 78 29.69 -5.33 24.91
CA PRO A 78 28.74 -4.91 25.94
C PRO A 78 27.81 -3.77 25.45
N ARG A 79 26.59 -3.69 25.99
CA ARG A 79 25.60 -2.68 25.56
C ARG A 79 26.08 -1.24 25.80
N TYR A 80 26.80 -1.03 26.90
CA TYR A 80 27.26 0.28 27.33
C TYR A 80 28.72 0.47 26.92
N ASN A 81 29.05 1.69 26.51
CA ASN A 81 30.44 2.07 26.29
C ASN A 81 31.22 2.04 27.62
N PRO A 82 32.54 1.85 27.57
CA PRO A 82 33.38 2.00 28.75
C PRO A 82 33.29 3.42 29.31
N LEU A 83 33.29 3.54 30.63
CA LEU A 83 33.28 4.81 31.35
C LEU A 83 34.70 5.14 31.82
N LEU A 84 35.25 6.25 31.33
CA LEU A 84 36.50 6.84 31.80
C LEU A 84 36.16 7.95 32.78
N GLU A 85 36.57 7.79 34.04
CA GLU A 85 36.45 8.79 35.09
C GLU A 85 37.82 9.41 35.33
N VAL A 86 37.89 10.74 35.36
CA VAL A 86 39.09 11.49 35.74
C VAL A 86 38.69 12.50 36.79
N GLU A 87 39.28 12.39 37.97
CA GLU A 87 39.03 13.31 39.08
C GLU A 87 40.33 14.03 39.41
N VAL A 88 40.27 15.35 39.58
CA VAL A 88 41.42 16.17 39.97
C VAL A 88 40.96 17.30 40.87
N GLY A 89 41.67 17.53 41.97
CA GLY A 89 41.32 18.62 42.87
C GLY A 89 42.24 18.74 44.08
N PRO A 90 42.20 19.87 44.79
CA PRO A 90 42.89 20.00 46.07
C PRO A 90 42.22 19.11 47.11
N ARG A 91 43.01 18.43 47.95
CA ARG A 91 42.50 17.80 49.18
C ARG A 91 42.63 18.81 50.31
N LEU A 92 41.50 19.18 50.90
CA LEU A 92 41.48 20.11 52.03
C LEU A 92 41.75 19.34 53.32
N ILE A 93 43.03 19.14 53.64
CA ILE A 93 43.49 18.47 54.86
C ILE A 93 44.20 19.51 55.73
N GLU A 94 43.79 19.62 57.00
CA GLU A 94 44.29 20.64 57.94
C GLU A 94 45.82 20.57 58.15
N THR A 95 46.42 19.39 57.96
CA THR A 95 47.86 19.13 58.08
C THR A 95 48.66 19.30 56.79
N ASN A 96 48.02 19.37 55.60
CA ASN A 96 48.71 19.56 54.32
C ASN A 96 47.85 20.38 53.32
N PRO A 97 47.92 21.72 53.38
CA PRO A 97 47.11 22.61 52.53
C PRO A 97 47.42 22.53 51.03
N GLU A 98 48.58 21.95 50.64
CA GLU A 98 49.01 21.82 49.24
C GLU A 98 48.75 20.42 48.65
N SER A 99 47.97 19.59 49.36
CA SER A 99 47.62 18.25 48.91
C SER A 99 46.76 18.27 47.65
N VAL A 100 47.12 17.43 46.67
CA VAL A 100 46.37 17.27 45.42
C VAL A 100 45.94 15.81 45.30
N PHE A 101 44.68 15.61 44.93
CA PHE A 101 44.12 14.33 44.52
C PHE A 101 44.05 14.27 43.01
N PHE A 102 44.49 13.15 42.46
CA PHE A 102 44.30 12.79 41.06
C PHE A 102 43.85 11.33 40.98
N SER A 103 42.74 11.07 40.29
CA SER A 103 42.31 9.71 39.98
C SER A 103 42.01 9.54 38.50
N VAL A 104 42.31 8.37 37.98
CA VAL A 104 41.83 7.91 36.66
C VAL A 104 41.28 6.51 36.81
N GLY A 105 40.02 6.33 36.41
CA GLY A 105 39.31 5.06 36.48
C GLY A 105 38.74 4.67 35.14
N LEU A 106 38.79 3.39 34.82
CA LEU A 106 38.09 2.81 33.68
C LEU A 106 37.15 1.72 34.19
N SER A 107 35.87 1.79 33.84
CA SER A 107 34.88 0.76 34.17
C SER A 107 34.06 0.35 32.94
N GLN A 108 33.61 -0.90 32.94
CA GLN A 108 32.78 -1.46 31.88
C GLN A 108 31.56 -2.14 32.51
N ASN A 109 30.37 -1.66 32.14
CA ASN A 109 29.13 -2.31 32.53
C ASN A 109 28.90 -3.56 31.69
N LEU A 110 28.58 -4.66 32.37
CA LEU A 110 28.29 -5.97 31.82
C LEU A 110 26.81 -6.29 32.07
N ASP A 111 26.13 -6.71 31.00
CA ASP A 111 24.75 -7.16 31.03
C ASP A 111 24.74 -8.66 31.37
N LEU A 112 24.15 -9.01 32.54
CA LEU A 112 24.11 -10.39 33.05
C LEU A 112 22.75 -11.07 32.85
N GLY A 113 21.71 -10.31 32.50
CA GLY A 113 20.35 -10.83 32.34
C GLY A 113 20.07 -11.52 31.02
N GLY A 114 21.11 -11.75 30.20
CA GLY A 114 20.92 -12.27 28.83
C GLY A 114 20.30 -11.25 27.88
N GLY A 115 20.44 -9.94 28.16
CA GLY A 115 19.77 -8.88 27.41
C GLY A 115 20.10 -8.85 25.91
N VAL A 116 21.25 -9.37 25.46
CA VAL A 116 21.56 -9.52 24.02
C VAL A 116 20.56 -10.47 23.35
N GLY A 117 20.35 -11.66 23.95
CA GLY A 117 19.42 -12.65 23.40
C GLY A 117 17.98 -12.16 23.39
N ALA A 118 17.54 -11.49 24.46
CA ALA A 118 16.19 -10.90 24.51
C ALA A 118 16.01 -9.77 23.49
N ARG A 119 17.00 -8.90 23.30
CA ARG A 119 16.99 -7.87 22.24
C ARG A 119 16.94 -8.49 20.84
N GLN A 120 17.70 -9.56 20.60
CA GLN A 120 17.67 -10.29 19.33
C GLN A 120 16.28 -10.89 19.06
N ARG A 121 15.69 -11.60 20.03
CA ARG A 121 14.34 -12.17 19.90
C ARG A 121 13.27 -11.11 19.61
N ARG A 122 13.34 -9.96 20.29
CA ARG A 122 12.44 -8.83 20.01
C ARG A 122 12.59 -8.34 18.57
N VAL A 123 13.82 -8.17 18.10
CA VAL A 123 14.06 -7.74 16.72
C VAL A 123 13.65 -8.80 15.71
N ASP A 124 13.88 -10.09 15.98
CA ASP A 124 13.39 -11.20 15.15
C ASP A 124 11.87 -11.12 14.99
N ALA A 125 11.14 -10.97 16.10
CA ALA A 125 9.69 -10.81 16.08
C ALA A 125 9.25 -9.55 15.32
N GLN A 126 9.97 -8.43 15.46
CA GLN A 126 9.67 -7.19 14.72
C GLN A 126 9.89 -7.33 13.22
N VAL A 127 10.90 -8.09 12.79
CA VAL A 127 11.13 -8.40 11.37
C VAL A 127 10.02 -9.29 10.83
N GLU A 128 9.59 -10.31 11.58
CA GLU A 128 8.44 -11.15 11.20
C GLU A 128 7.14 -10.35 11.13
N ALA A 129 6.92 -9.38 12.03
CA ALA A 129 5.78 -8.47 11.96
C ALA A 129 5.83 -7.60 10.70
N ALA A 130 7.00 -7.02 10.38
CA ALA A 130 7.18 -6.24 9.16
C ALA A 130 6.96 -7.06 7.87
N LEU A 131 7.33 -8.35 7.88
CA LEU A 131 7.03 -9.29 6.79
C LEU A 131 5.52 -9.54 6.66
N GLY A 132 4.84 -9.81 7.78
CA GLY A 132 3.38 -9.99 7.82
C GLY A 132 2.61 -8.76 7.33
N ASP A 133 3.00 -7.56 7.77
CA ASP A 133 2.44 -6.29 7.32
C ASP A 133 2.69 -6.06 5.83
N GLY A 134 3.89 -6.39 5.36
CA GLY A 134 4.27 -6.32 3.95
C GLY A 134 3.38 -7.19 3.07
N ASP A 135 3.18 -8.45 3.46
CA ASP A 135 2.31 -9.40 2.76
C ASP A 135 0.85 -8.91 2.74
N ALA A 136 0.33 -8.42 3.88
CA ALA A 136 -1.02 -7.88 3.98
C ALA A 136 -1.20 -6.65 3.09
N ALA A 137 -0.23 -5.74 3.05
CA ALA A 137 -0.26 -4.55 2.21
C ALA A 137 -0.20 -4.89 0.72
N ILE A 138 0.59 -5.89 0.32
CA ILE A 138 0.62 -6.41 -1.06
C ILE A 138 -0.74 -6.98 -1.42
N GLN A 139 -1.33 -7.85 -0.60
CA GLN A 139 -2.66 -8.43 -0.84
C GLN A 139 -3.75 -7.36 -1.00
N GLN A 140 -3.75 -6.33 -0.16
CA GLN A 140 -4.68 -5.20 -0.29
C GLN A 140 -4.46 -4.41 -1.59
N THR A 141 -3.20 -4.22 -2.02
CA THR A 141 -2.87 -3.58 -3.30
C THR A 141 -3.37 -4.43 -4.48
N GLN A 142 -3.19 -5.74 -4.41
CA GLN A 142 -3.67 -6.67 -5.43
C GLN A 142 -5.20 -6.65 -5.55
N ARG A 143 -5.91 -6.58 -4.41
CA ARG A 143 -7.37 -6.42 -4.39
C ARG A 143 -7.79 -5.14 -5.09
N ALA A 144 -7.17 -4.02 -4.73
CA ALA A 144 -7.46 -2.73 -5.35
C ALA A 144 -7.22 -2.77 -6.87
N VAL A 145 -6.11 -3.37 -7.31
CA VAL A 145 -5.78 -3.54 -8.74
C VAL A 145 -6.81 -4.43 -9.44
N ALA A 146 -7.19 -5.56 -8.87
CA ALA A 146 -8.20 -6.45 -9.46
C ALA A 146 -9.55 -5.75 -9.63
N LEU A 147 -10.02 -5.02 -8.61
CA LEU A 147 -11.28 -4.28 -8.68
C LEU A 147 -11.20 -3.09 -9.65
N ALA A 148 -10.08 -2.37 -9.70
CA ALA A 148 -9.87 -1.28 -10.64
C ALA A 148 -9.81 -1.80 -12.09
N PHE A 149 -9.16 -2.94 -12.31
CA PHE A 149 -9.11 -3.62 -13.61
C PHE A 149 -10.50 -4.00 -14.11
N LEU A 150 -11.31 -4.63 -13.25
CA LEU A 150 -12.69 -4.99 -13.59
C LEU A 150 -13.58 -3.75 -13.85
N ARG A 151 -13.39 -2.68 -13.07
CA ARG A 151 -14.05 -1.39 -13.31
C ARG A 151 -13.62 -0.76 -14.64
N GLY A 152 -12.36 -0.93 -15.03
CA GLY A 152 -11.87 -0.52 -16.35
C GLY A 152 -12.57 -1.28 -17.49
N LEU A 153 -12.64 -2.61 -17.42
CA LEU A 153 -13.38 -3.41 -18.40
C LEU A 153 -14.87 -3.04 -18.47
N TRP A 154 -15.49 -2.76 -17.32
CA TRP A 154 -16.86 -2.26 -17.25
C TRP A 154 -17.00 -0.90 -17.94
N ALA A 155 -16.09 0.03 -17.69
CA ALA A 155 -16.13 1.36 -18.30
C ALA A 155 -15.91 1.29 -19.82
N GLU A 156 -15.08 0.36 -20.32
CA GLU A 156 -14.91 0.11 -21.76
C GLU A 156 -16.22 -0.36 -22.40
N GLN A 157 -16.92 -1.32 -21.77
CA GLN A 157 -18.22 -1.80 -22.26
C GLN A 157 -19.31 -0.71 -22.19
N ARG A 158 -19.33 0.11 -21.13
CA ARG A 158 -20.28 1.23 -21.00
C ARG A 158 -20.03 2.32 -22.04
N ALA A 159 -18.77 2.62 -22.34
CA ALA A 159 -18.40 3.58 -23.38
C ALA A 159 -18.76 3.06 -24.78
N ALA A 160 -18.55 1.76 -25.05
CA ALA A 160 -18.99 1.12 -26.28
C ALA A 160 -20.52 1.21 -26.47
N LEU A 161 -21.30 0.82 -25.45
CA LEU A 161 -22.76 0.92 -25.45
C LEU A 161 -23.25 2.36 -25.67
N ALA A 162 -22.59 3.34 -25.03
CA ALA A 162 -22.91 4.76 -25.21
C ALA A 162 -22.60 5.24 -26.65
N GLY A 163 -21.50 4.76 -27.23
CA GLY A 163 -21.13 5.01 -28.63
C GLY A 163 -22.12 4.45 -29.63
N GLU A 164 -22.56 3.20 -29.43
CA GLU A 164 -23.63 2.58 -30.23
C GLU A 164 -24.93 3.39 -30.11
N SER A 165 -25.32 3.71 -28.88
CA SER A 165 -26.53 4.49 -28.58
C SER A 165 -26.52 5.90 -29.20
N GLU A 166 -25.35 6.54 -29.29
CA GLU A 166 -25.15 7.80 -30.03
C GLU A 166 -25.33 7.62 -31.54
N GLY A 167 -24.71 6.59 -32.13
CA GLY A 167 -24.83 6.28 -33.55
C GLY A 167 -26.28 6.02 -33.98
N ILE A 168 -27.02 5.30 -33.14
CA ILE A 168 -28.46 5.07 -33.27
C ILE A 168 -29.25 6.38 -33.20
N ALA A 169 -28.99 7.22 -32.19
CA ALA A 169 -29.72 8.48 -32.02
C ALA A 169 -29.49 9.43 -33.21
N LYS A 170 -28.29 9.39 -33.79
CA LYS A 170 -27.96 10.09 -35.03
C LYS A 170 -28.77 9.55 -36.22
N ALA A 171 -28.84 8.23 -36.38
CA ALA A 171 -29.61 7.60 -37.44
C ALA A 171 -31.12 7.92 -37.33
N ALA A 172 -31.67 7.95 -36.12
CA ALA A 172 -33.05 8.37 -35.87
C ALA A 172 -33.26 9.84 -36.26
N LEU A 173 -32.37 10.74 -35.83
CA LEU A 173 -32.40 12.15 -36.22
C LEU A 173 -32.36 12.35 -37.74
N ASP A 174 -31.48 11.64 -38.44
CA ASP A 174 -31.35 11.75 -39.89
C ASP A 174 -32.56 11.17 -40.63
N ALA A 175 -33.18 10.09 -40.11
CA ALA A 175 -34.44 9.57 -40.62
C ALA A 175 -35.60 10.55 -40.41
N THR A 176 -35.71 11.18 -39.24
CA THR A 176 -36.75 12.19 -38.97
C THR A 176 -36.60 13.42 -39.85
N LYS A 177 -35.38 13.87 -40.15
CA LYS A 177 -35.13 14.96 -41.13
C LYS A 177 -35.68 14.59 -42.51
N LYS A 178 -35.33 13.41 -43.03
CA LYS A 178 -35.80 12.94 -44.35
C LYS A 178 -37.32 12.84 -44.43
N ARG A 179 -37.97 12.34 -43.36
CA ARG A 179 -39.43 12.26 -43.29
C ARG A 179 -40.07 13.65 -43.23
N LEU A 180 -39.49 14.60 -42.51
CA LEU A 180 -39.97 15.99 -42.49
C LEU A 180 -39.88 16.62 -43.88
N ASP A 181 -38.76 16.42 -44.59
CA ASP A 181 -38.57 16.91 -45.96
C ASP A 181 -39.58 16.29 -46.95
N ALA A 182 -40.01 15.05 -46.70
CA ALA A 182 -41.07 14.38 -47.44
C ALA A 182 -42.49 14.77 -47.01
N GLY A 183 -42.65 15.52 -45.91
CA GLY A 183 -43.96 15.87 -45.33
C GLY A 183 -44.57 14.83 -44.39
N ASP A 184 -43.86 13.73 -44.11
CA ASP A 184 -44.29 12.57 -43.32
C ASP A 184 -43.81 12.59 -41.86
N ALA A 185 -43.35 13.75 -41.38
CA ALA A 185 -43.02 14.00 -39.97
C ALA A 185 -43.29 15.46 -39.59
N THR A 186 -43.33 15.73 -38.28
CA THR A 186 -43.60 17.06 -37.72
C THR A 186 -42.32 17.76 -37.23
N ALA A 187 -42.37 19.09 -37.13
CA ALA A 187 -41.29 19.87 -36.51
C ALA A 187 -41.06 19.47 -35.03
N LEU A 188 -42.11 19.01 -34.34
CA LEU A 188 -42.01 18.48 -32.98
C LEU A 188 -41.17 17.20 -32.95
N GLU A 189 -41.44 16.24 -33.83
CA GLU A 189 -40.65 15.00 -33.94
C GLU A 189 -39.18 15.30 -34.25
N LEU A 190 -38.89 16.25 -35.14
CA LEU A 190 -37.52 16.68 -35.40
C LEU A 190 -36.84 17.25 -34.14
N ASN A 191 -37.53 18.07 -33.36
CA ASN A 191 -36.99 18.63 -32.12
C ASN A 191 -36.75 17.55 -31.05
N VAL A 192 -37.65 16.58 -30.94
CA VAL A 192 -37.48 15.42 -30.04
C VAL A 192 -36.27 14.58 -30.46
N ALA A 193 -36.11 14.28 -31.74
CA ALA A 193 -34.95 13.53 -32.25
C ALA A 193 -33.63 14.29 -32.05
N ARG A 194 -33.63 15.63 -32.23
CA ARG A 194 -32.46 16.49 -31.93
C ARG A 194 -32.08 16.43 -30.45
N GLY A 195 -33.07 16.53 -29.55
CA GLY A 195 -32.84 16.42 -28.11
C GLY A 195 -32.32 15.04 -27.71
N GLY A 196 -32.85 13.97 -28.32
CA GLY A 196 -32.39 12.59 -28.11
C GLY A 196 -30.94 12.37 -28.54
N PHE A 197 -30.53 12.92 -29.69
CA PHE A 197 -29.14 12.87 -30.15
C PHE A 197 -28.20 13.68 -29.24
N ALA A 198 -28.59 14.90 -28.86
CA ALA A 198 -27.79 15.72 -27.95
C ALA A 198 -27.55 15.04 -26.59
N ARG A 199 -28.58 14.35 -26.05
CA ARG A 199 -28.43 13.54 -24.84
C ARG A 199 -27.44 12.39 -25.04
N ALA A 200 -27.55 11.66 -26.15
CA ALA A 200 -26.66 10.53 -26.42
C ALA A 200 -25.17 10.95 -26.54
N VAL A 201 -24.90 12.12 -27.14
CA VAL A 201 -23.55 12.70 -27.20
C VAL A 201 -23.03 13.02 -25.79
N ALA A 202 -23.88 13.59 -24.93
CA ALA A 202 -23.52 13.89 -23.54
C ALA A 202 -23.25 12.59 -22.74
N ASP A 203 -24.08 11.57 -22.90
CA ASP A 203 -23.93 10.27 -22.23
C ASP A 203 -22.63 9.58 -22.65
N ARG A 204 -22.28 9.59 -23.95
CA ARG A 204 -21.00 9.07 -24.43
C ARG A 204 -19.82 9.83 -23.85
N THR A 205 -19.86 11.16 -23.86
CA THR A 205 -18.79 11.99 -23.29
C THR A 205 -18.58 11.68 -21.79
N GLY A 206 -19.67 11.45 -21.05
CA GLY A 206 -19.60 11.04 -19.64
C GLY A 206 -19.04 9.62 -19.46
N ALA A 207 -19.37 8.69 -20.34
CA ALA A 207 -18.83 7.33 -20.33
C ALA A 207 -17.32 7.32 -20.65
N ASP A 208 -16.88 8.10 -21.63
CA ASP A 208 -15.46 8.27 -21.99
C ASP A 208 -14.66 8.88 -20.82
N ALA A 209 -15.22 9.87 -20.13
CA ALA A 209 -14.60 10.44 -18.93
C ALA A 209 -14.47 9.41 -17.79
N THR A 210 -15.46 8.54 -17.63
CA THR A 210 -15.43 7.45 -16.64
C THR A 210 -14.37 6.40 -17.00
N LEU A 211 -14.23 6.07 -18.29
CA LEU A 211 -13.18 5.21 -18.79
C LEU A 211 -11.79 5.77 -18.49
N GLU A 212 -11.55 7.05 -18.78
CA GLU A 212 -10.27 7.68 -18.45
C GLU A 212 -9.98 7.72 -16.95
N ALA A 213 -11.00 7.96 -16.12
CA ALA A 213 -10.85 7.95 -14.67
C ALA A 213 -10.45 6.56 -14.15
N THR A 214 -11.09 5.49 -14.62
CA THR A 214 -10.77 4.11 -14.22
C THR A 214 -9.39 3.65 -14.70
N LYS A 215 -9.00 3.99 -15.94
CA LYS A 215 -7.63 3.77 -16.43
C LYS A 215 -6.60 4.57 -15.63
N GLY A 216 -6.93 5.80 -15.23
CA GLY A 216 -6.11 6.64 -14.35
C GLY A 216 -5.88 6.03 -12.97
N GLU A 217 -6.92 5.48 -12.33
CA GLU A 217 -6.81 4.76 -11.07
C GLU A 217 -5.89 3.54 -11.20
N LEU A 218 -6.04 2.77 -12.28
CA LEU A 218 -5.20 1.60 -12.54
C LEU A 218 -3.72 2.00 -12.74
N ARG A 219 -3.43 3.08 -13.50
CA ARG A 219 -2.07 3.63 -13.63
C ARG A 219 -1.46 3.96 -12.27
N ALA A 220 -2.23 4.63 -11.40
CA ALA A 220 -1.76 5.02 -10.07
C ALA A 220 -1.44 3.80 -9.19
N LEU A 221 -2.30 2.78 -9.18
CA LEU A 221 -2.09 1.56 -8.41
C LEU A 221 -0.88 0.74 -8.91
N LEU A 222 -0.62 0.76 -10.22
CA LEU A 222 0.51 0.07 -10.84
C LEU A 222 1.83 0.86 -10.78
N GLY A 223 1.80 2.11 -10.31
CA GLY A 223 2.96 2.99 -10.29
C GLY A 223 3.38 3.48 -11.69
N LEU A 224 2.45 3.52 -12.64
CA LEU A 224 2.71 3.93 -14.02
C LEU A 224 2.55 5.46 -14.20
N PRO A 225 3.35 6.09 -15.08
CA PRO A 225 3.14 7.49 -15.47
C PRO A 225 1.75 7.73 -16.06
N SER A 226 1.21 8.94 -15.84
CA SER A 226 -0.13 9.33 -16.34
C SER A 226 -0.24 9.28 -17.87
N SER A 227 0.87 9.44 -18.60
CA SER A 227 0.94 9.36 -20.06
C SER A 227 0.94 7.94 -20.62
N THR A 228 0.97 6.91 -19.77
CA THR A 228 1.00 5.51 -20.22
C THR A 228 -0.36 5.12 -20.77
N SER A 229 -0.43 4.78 -22.05
CA SER A 229 -1.64 4.19 -22.63
C SER A 229 -1.81 2.75 -22.16
N ILE A 230 -3.03 2.36 -21.78
CA ILE A 230 -3.36 1.01 -21.28
C ILE A 230 -4.52 0.47 -22.10
N ASP A 231 -4.34 -0.73 -22.63
CA ASP A 231 -5.39 -1.51 -23.27
C ASP A 231 -5.70 -2.76 -22.42
N LEU A 232 -6.95 -2.91 -22.00
CA LEU A 232 -7.35 -3.98 -21.09
C LEU A 232 -7.76 -5.22 -21.89
N LEU A 233 -7.14 -6.36 -21.59
CA LEU A 233 -7.44 -7.65 -22.20
C LEU A 233 -8.27 -8.49 -21.23
N GLY A 234 -9.52 -8.77 -21.59
CA GLY A 234 -10.37 -9.65 -20.80
C GLY A 234 -11.85 -9.51 -21.12
N SER A 235 -12.67 -10.23 -20.36
CA SER A 235 -14.13 -10.16 -20.45
C SER A 235 -14.76 -10.28 -19.07
N LEU A 236 -15.82 -9.51 -18.85
CA LEU A 236 -16.66 -9.61 -17.65
C LEU A 236 -17.55 -10.86 -17.64
N ALA A 237 -17.74 -11.52 -18.79
CA ALA A 237 -18.70 -12.61 -18.95
C ALA A 237 -18.20 -14.00 -18.52
N ALA A 238 -16.93 -14.13 -18.09
CA ALA A 238 -16.33 -15.41 -17.72
C ALA A 238 -16.25 -15.55 -16.18
N PRO A 239 -17.23 -16.21 -15.51
CA PRO A 239 -17.21 -16.39 -14.06
C PRO A 239 -16.03 -17.26 -13.59
N LEU A 240 -15.60 -17.08 -12.34
CA LEU A 240 -14.55 -17.88 -11.70
C LEU A 240 -15.13 -19.18 -11.12
N ALA A 241 -14.42 -20.29 -11.31
CA ALA A 241 -14.75 -21.53 -10.62
C ALA A 241 -14.38 -21.40 -9.12
N ILE A 242 -15.37 -21.48 -8.24
CA ILE A 242 -15.20 -21.29 -6.79
C ILE A 242 -15.23 -22.65 -6.07
N ASP A 243 -14.12 -23.03 -5.43
CA ASP A 243 -14.03 -24.15 -4.49
C ASP A 243 -14.07 -23.63 -3.05
N LEU A 244 -15.26 -23.53 -2.47
CA LEU A 244 -15.47 -22.97 -1.13
C LEU A 244 -14.71 -23.72 -0.01
N PRO A 245 -14.69 -25.07 0.03
CA PRO A 245 -13.81 -25.81 0.94
C PRO A 245 -12.33 -25.40 0.87
N ALA A 246 -11.77 -25.23 -0.33
CA ALA A 246 -10.37 -24.79 -0.47
C ALA A 246 -10.17 -23.36 0.05
N LEU A 247 -11.11 -22.45 -0.25
CA LEU A 247 -11.07 -21.06 0.21
C LEU A 247 -11.12 -20.95 1.74
N ARG A 248 -11.97 -21.73 2.41
CA ARG A 248 -12.03 -21.77 3.88
C ARG A 248 -10.71 -22.20 4.51
N LYS A 249 -10.04 -23.19 3.90
CA LYS A 249 -8.74 -23.66 4.36
C LYS A 249 -7.66 -22.59 4.17
N ALA A 250 -7.64 -21.93 3.02
CA ALA A 250 -6.69 -20.87 2.73
C ALA A 250 -6.88 -19.64 3.65
N ALA A 251 -8.12 -19.32 4.03
CA ALA A 251 -8.44 -18.18 4.88
C ALA A 251 -7.75 -18.24 6.26
N GLN A 252 -7.40 -19.43 6.75
CA GLN A 252 -6.67 -19.62 8.00
C GLN A 252 -5.23 -19.09 7.94
N GLY A 253 -4.66 -18.96 6.74
CA GLY A 253 -3.30 -18.48 6.50
C GLY A 253 -3.21 -17.03 6.00
N ARG A 254 -4.29 -16.23 6.11
CA ARG A 254 -4.31 -14.85 5.62
C ARG A 254 -3.18 -14.00 6.23
N GLY A 255 -2.67 -13.07 5.43
CA GLY A 255 -1.59 -12.16 5.84
C GLY A 255 -1.94 -11.31 7.05
N ASP A 256 -3.19 -10.84 7.17
CA ASP A 256 -3.64 -10.05 8.32
C ASP A 256 -3.70 -10.86 9.63
N LEU A 257 -4.02 -12.16 9.57
CA LEU A 257 -3.89 -13.05 10.73
C LEU A 257 -2.43 -13.30 11.11
N ARG A 258 -1.54 -13.43 10.11
CA ARG A 258 -0.09 -13.58 10.34
C ARG A 258 0.52 -12.32 10.95
N ALA A 259 0.11 -11.14 10.49
CA ALA A 259 0.53 -9.86 11.06
C ALA A 259 0.15 -9.73 12.54
N LEU A 260 -1.12 -10.00 12.89
CA LEU A 260 -1.56 -9.97 14.30
C LEU A 260 -0.89 -11.03 15.17
N ALA A 261 -0.59 -12.21 14.61
CA ALA A 261 0.17 -13.24 15.32
C ALA A 261 1.63 -12.79 15.56
N ALA A 262 2.22 -12.07 14.61
CA ALA A 262 3.55 -11.50 14.77
C ALA A 262 3.57 -10.33 15.78
N ASP A 263 2.54 -9.48 15.81
CA ASP A 263 2.38 -8.45 16.84
C ASP A 263 2.30 -9.04 18.25
N LEU A 264 1.60 -10.17 18.40
CA LEU A 264 1.58 -10.91 19.65
C LEU A 264 2.97 -11.42 20.02
N ALA A 265 3.71 -12.01 19.06
CA ALA A 265 5.08 -12.46 19.27
C ALA A 265 6.04 -11.30 19.63
N VAL A 266 5.83 -10.11 19.07
CA VAL A 266 6.59 -8.90 19.44
C VAL A 266 6.31 -8.53 20.89
N ALA A 267 5.05 -8.53 21.32
CA ALA A 267 4.69 -8.22 22.70
C ALA A 267 5.25 -9.25 23.70
N GLU A 268 5.22 -10.53 23.36
CA GLU A 268 5.84 -11.60 24.16
C GLU A 268 7.37 -11.42 24.24
N ALA A 269 8.03 -11.04 23.13
CA ALA A 269 9.47 -10.77 23.12
C ALA A 269 9.85 -9.47 23.85
N GLU A 270 8.93 -8.51 23.96
CA GLU A 270 9.11 -7.32 24.82
C GLU A 270 9.04 -7.68 26.30
N ASP A 271 8.22 -8.66 26.69
CA ASP A 271 8.14 -9.18 28.06
C ASP A 271 9.42 -9.93 28.45
N ASP A 272 9.91 -10.82 27.59
CA ASP A 272 11.23 -11.45 27.69
C ASP A 272 12.38 -10.44 27.89
N LEU A 273 12.29 -9.28 27.25
CA LEU A 273 13.25 -8.21 27.40
C LEU A 273 13.11 -7.48 28.74
N ALA A 274 11.89 -7.28 29.22
CA ALA A 274 11.65 -6.72 30.55
C ALA A 274 12.25 -7.64 31.63
N ASP A 275 12.06 -8.95 31.52
CA ASP A 275 12.67 -9.95 32.40
C ASP A 275 14.21 -9.90 32.37
N ALA A 276 14.80 -9.77 31.18
CA ALA A 276 16.25 -9.62 31.06
C ALA A 276 16.78 -8.32 31.70
N LEU A 277 16.00 -7.23 31.66
CA LEU A 277 16.33 -5.95 32.28
C LEU A 277 16.11 -5.94 33.80
N ALA A 278 15.32 -6.88 34.33
CA ALA A 278 15.11 -7.08 35.77
C ALA A 278 16.32 -7.73 36.46
N ALA A 279 17.31 -8.23 35.71
CA ALA A 279 18.52 -8.80 36.27
C ALA A 279 19.50 -7.73 36.81
N PRO A 280 20.29 -8.04 37.85
CA PRO A 280 21.32 -7.14 38.34
C PRO A 280 22.34 -6.77 37.27
N GLN A 281 22.73 -5.49 37.22
CA GLN A 281 23.80 -5.02 36.34
C GLN A 281 25.12 -5.05 37.11
N MET A 282 26.17 -5.61 36.51
CA MET A 282 27.51 -5.63 37.12
C MET A 282 28.46 -4.75 36.32
N SER A 283 29.34 -4.02 37.00
CA SER A 283 30.40 -3.22 36.40
C SER A 283 31.73 -3.67 36.96
N LEU A 284 32.68 -3.92 36.06
CA LEU A 284 34.06 -4.23 36.43
C LEU A 284 34.94 -3.04 36.03
N GLY A 285 35.78 -2.59 36.94
CA GLY A 285 36.69 -1.49 36.68
C GLY A 285 38.01 -1.59 37.42
N ALA A 286 38.88 -0.66 37.07
CA ALA A 286 40.13 -0.42 37.77
C ALA A 286 40.34 1.09 37.88
N ARG A 287 40.86 1.53 39.02
CA ARG A 287 41.17 2.93 39.28
C ARG A 287 42.60 3.05 39.78
N TYR A 288 43.28 4.08 39.29
CA TYR A 288 44.56 4.55 39.79
C TYR A 288 44.36 5.89 40.49
N GLU A 289 44.90 6.02 41.69
CA GLU A 289 44.83 7.23 42.51
C GLU A 289 46.25 7.67 42.89
N LEU A 290 46.49 8.98 42.81
CA LEU A 290 47.70 9.65 43.26
C LEU A 290 47.32 10.71 44.30
N GLU A 291 47.88 10.54 45.49
CA GLU A 291 47.68 11.43 46.62
C GLU A 291 49.01 12.07 47.05
N ASP A 292 48.96 13.34 47.46
CA ASP A 292 50.12 14.08 48.02
C ASP A 292 51.37 14.09 47.11
N LYS A 293 51.19 13.83 45.81
CA LYS A 293 52.27 13.68 44.79
C LYS A 293 53.21 12.48 45.03
N VAL A 294 52.93 11.59 45.99
CA VAL A 294 53.85 10.48 46.36
C VAL A 294 53.15 9.16 46.69
N GLN A 295 51.87 9.17 47.06
CA GLN A 295 51.13 7.95 47.39
C GLN A 295 50.36 7.44 46.17
N HIS A 296 50.63 6.20 45.78
CA HIS A 296 50.03 5.57 44.62
C HIS A 296 49.13 4.41 45.07
N THR A 297 47.88 4.40 44.62
CA THR A 297 46.93 3.33 44.90
C THR A 297 46.37 2.78 43.59
N ILE A 298 46.31 1.46 43.45
CA ILE A 298 45.61 0.78 42.36
C ILE A 298 44.51 -0.06 42.99
N LEU A 299 43.27 0.16 42.55
CA LEU A 299 42.10 -0.50 43.08
C LEU A 299 41.29 -1.16 41.97
N GLY A 300 40.94 -2.43 42.14
CA GLY A 300 39.92 -3.08 41.32
C GLY A 300 38.53 -2.79 41.90
N THR A 301 37.58 -2.43 41.05
CA THR A 301 36.21 -2.15 41.45
C THR A 301 35.25 -3.17 40.85
N LEU A 302 34.38 -3.72 41.70
CA LEU A 302 33.23 -4.52 41.29
C LEU A 302 31.98 -3.85 41.83
N THR A 303 31.15 -3.33 40.94
CA THR A 303 29.90 -2.65 41.30
C THR A 303 28.73 -3.51 40.82
N MET A 304 27.70 -3.68 41.64
CA MET A 304 26.47 -4.37 41.26
C MET A 304 25.27 -3.50 41.61
N THR A 305 24.45 -3.20 40.61
CA THR A 305 23.17 -2.52 40.80
C THR A 305 22.10 -3.56 41.08
N LEU A 306 21.51 -3.50 42.27
CA LEU A 306 20.39 -4.35 42.67
C LEU A 306 19.06 -3.64 42.33
N PRO A 307 18.24 -4.19 41.42
CA PRO A 307 16.99 -3.55 41.00
C PRO A 307 15.88 -3.79 42.04
N ILE A 308 15.93 -3.06 43.17
CA ILE A 308 14.96 -3.20 44.26
C ILE A 308 13.66 -2.46 43.94
N PHE A 309 13.76 -1.21 43.47
CA PHE A 309 12.61 -0.35 43.21
C PHE A 309 12.17 -0.36 41.75
N ASP A 310 13.12 -0.39 40.82
CA ASP A 310 12.88 -0.47 39.38
C ASP A 310 13.59 -1.73 38.87
N HIS A 311 12.79 -2.76 38.61
CA HIS A 311 13.18 -4.03 38.00
C HIS A 311 12.42 -4.24 36.70
N ALA A 312 12.18 -3.16 35.95
CA ALA A 312 11.46 -3.17 34.67
C ALA A 312 9.96 -3.57 34.77
N GLN A 313 9.36 -3.52 35.97
CA GLN A 313 7.94 -3.87 36.17
C GLN A 313 6.97 -3.04 35.32
N GLY A 314 7.34 -1.80 34.98
CA GLY A 314 6.56 -0.95 34.07
C GLY A 314 6.63 -1.42 32.61
N LEU A 315 7.79 -1.91 32.16
CA LEU A 315 7.95 -2.48 30.82
C LEU A 315 7.20 -3.81 30.71
N ALA A 316 7.31 -4.67 31.73
CA ALA A 316 6.58 -5.94 31.80
C ALA A 316 5.05 -5.70 31.78
N ALA A 317 4.53 -4.79 32.60
CA ALA A 317 3.10 -4.46 32.60
C ALA A 317 2.61 -3.91 31.24
N GLN A 318 3.45 -3.16 30.53
CA GLN A 318 3.13 -2.70 29.17
C GLN A 318 3.14 -3.84 28.15
N ALA A 319 4.13 -4.73 28.21
CA ALA A 319 4.25 -5.89 27.34
C ALA A 319 3.08 -6.86 27.54
N GLU A 320 2.72 -7.16 28.80
CA GLU A 320 1.55 -7.97 29.15
C GLU A 320 0.25 -7.37 28.60
N ALA A 321 0.04 -6.06 28.78
CA ALA A 321 -1.13 -5.38 28.23
C ALA A 321 -1.17 -5.39 26.70
N LYS A 322 -0.02 -5.23 26.04
CA LYS A 322 0.10 -5.32 24.57
C LYS A 322 -0.20 -6.75 24.10
N ALA A 323 0.31 -7.78 24.76
CA ALA A 323 0.06 -9.17 24.43
C ALA A 323 -1.42 -9.54 24.60
N ALA A 324 -2.03 -9.12 25.71
CA ALA A 324 -3.47 -9.30 25.95
C ALA A 324 -4.33 -8.63 24.86
N ARG A 325 -3.95 -7.41 24.43
CA ARG A 325 -4.60 -6.71 23.32
C ARG A 325 -4.43 -7.47 22.00
N ALA A 326 -3.20 -7.77 21.61
CA ALA A 326 -2.88 -8.44 20.35
C ALA A 326 -3.55 -9.81 20.23
N LYS A 327 -3.60 -10.58 21.33
CA LYS A 327 -4.32 -11.85 21.41
C LYS A 327 -5.82 -11.68 21.21
N THR A 328 -6.43 -10.69 21.86
CA THR A 328 -7.86 -10.39 21.70
C THR A 328 -8.18 -9.97 20.28
N GLU A 329 -7.34 -9.11 19.67
CA GLU A 329 -7.45 -8.68 18.28
C GLU A 329 -7.30 -9.85 17.31
N LEU A 330 -6.35 -10.76 17.54
CA LEU A 330 -6.14 -11.95 16.74
C LEU A 330 -7.36 -12.89 16.77
N ASP A 331 -7.92 -13.16 17.96
CA ASP A 331 -9.07 -14.05 18.09
C ASP A 331 -10.36 -13.43 17.52
N ALA A 332 -10.54 -12.12 17.70
CA ALA A 332 -11.59 -11.37 17.03
C ALA A 332 -11.44 -11.45 15.50
N LYS A 333 -10.21 -11.27 14.99
CA LYS A 333 -9.91 -11.32 13.56
C LYS A 333 -10.15 -12.71 12.96
N LYS A 334 -9.81 -13.80 13.66
CA LYS A 334 -10.13 -15.17 13.21
C LYS A 334 -11.64 -15.36 13.00
N THR A 335 -12.44 -14.89 13.95
CA THR A 335 -13.91 -14.95 13.87
C THR A 335 -14.44 -14.08 12.73
N GLN A 336 -13.87 -12.89 12.56
CA GLN A 336 -14.19 -11.98 11.47
C GLN A 336 -13.86 -12.60 10.10
N VAL A 337 -12.67 -13.17 9.91
CA VAL A 337 -12.25 -13.82 8.66
C VAL A 337 -13.20 -14.95 8.28
N ALA A 338 -13.58 -15.80 9.24
CA ALA A 338 -14.55 -16.87 8.98
C ALA A 338 -15.90 -16.31 8.50
N THR A 339 -16.38 -15.23 9.12
CA THR A 339 -17.62 -14.55 8.75
C THR A 339 -17.52 -13.87 7.37
N GLU A 340 -16.37 -13.25 7.06
CA GLU A 340 -16.09 -12.61 5.78
C GLU A 340 -16.16 -13.62 4.63
N VAL A 341 -15.52 -14.78 4.76
CA VAL A 341 -15.52 -15.83 3.72
C VAL A 341 -16.94 -16.35 3.46
N GLU A 342 -17.69 -16.67 4.51
CA GLU A 342 -19.06 -17.16 4.37
C GLU A 342 -19.99 -16.12 3.74
N THR A 343 -19.84 -14.86 4.14
CA THR A 343 -20.65 -13.75 3.62
C THR A 343 -20.31 -13.49 2.17
N ALA A 344 -19.02 -13.40 1.82
CA ALA A 344 -18.57 -13.21 0.46
C ALA A 344 -19.03 -14.34 -0.47
N ALA A 345 -19.00 -15.59 0.00
CA ALA A 345 -19.48 -16.75 -0.77
C ALA A 345 -20.99 -16.67 -1.06
N LYS A 346 -21.80 -16.32 -0.06
CA LYS A 346 -23.25 -16.14 -0.24
C LYS A 346 -23.57 -14.97 -1.16
N VAL A 347 -22.84 -13.86 -1.03
CA VAL A 347 -22.99 -12.69 -1.91
C VAL A 347 -22.62 -13.06 -3.34
N ALA A 348 -21.48 -13.72 -3.56
CA ALA A 348 -21.04 -14.14 -4.89
C ALA A 348 -22.06 -15.08 -5.55
N ALA A 349 -22.59 -16.05 -4.81
CA ALA A 349 -23.67 -16.93 -5.30
C ALA A 349 -24.91 -16.13 -5.72
N LYS A 350 -25.35 -15.15 -4.93
CA LYS A 350 -26.51 -14.30 -5.27
C LYS A 350 -26.26 -13.37 -6.44
N ARG A 351 -25.04 -12.85 -6.59
CA ARG A 351 -24.66 -12.06 -7.78
C ARG A 351 -24.58 -12.93 -9.03
N ALA A 352 -24.16 -14.19 -8.90
CA ALA A 352 -24.16 -15.15 -9.99
C ALA A 352 -25.60 -15.45 -10.45
N ASP A 353 -26.52 -15.71 -9.52
CA ASP A 353 -27.95 -15.87 -9.82
C ASP A 353 -28.51 -14.65 -10.58
N ALA A 354 -28.18 -13.43 -10.14
CA ALA A 354 -28.64 -12.19 -10.76
C ALA A 354 -28.05 -11.96 -12.16
N ALA A 355 -26.76 -12.25 -12.36
CA ALA A 355 -26.12 -12.16 -13.67
C ALA A 355 -26.68 -13.19 -14.65
N ASN A 356 -26.97 -14.41 -14.18
CA ASN A 356 -27.55 -15.49 -14.99
C ASN A 356 -29.01 -15.24 -15.39
N ALA A 357 -29.76 -14.38 -14.67
CA ALA A 357 -31.13 -14.03 -15.03
C ALA A 357 -31.21 -13.42 -16.45
N PHE A 358 -30.24 -12.60 -16.84
CA PHE A 358 -30.13 -12.03 -18.18
C PHE A 358 -29.69 -13.06 -19.24
N ALA A 359 -28.98 -14.13 -18.84
CA ALA A 359 -28.55 -15.20 -19.75
C ALA A 359 -29.64 -16.28 -19.97
N ALA A 360 -30.56 -16.43 -19.02
CA ALA A 360 -31.67 -17.37 -19.09
C ALA A 360 -32.74 -16.97 -20.11
N GLU A 361 -32.82 -15.68 -20.43
CA GLU A 361 -33.70 -15.10 -21.45
C GLU A 361 -33.12 -15.34 -22.85
N LYS A 362 -32.92 -16.62 -23.20
CA LYS A 362 -32.48 -17.17 -24.51
C LYS A 362 -33.49 -16.89 -25.65
N GLY A 363 -34.15 -15.74 -25.66
CA GLY A 363 -35.15 -15.35 -26.66
C GLY A 363 -34.75 -14.19 -27.57
N ALA A 364 -33.66 -13.48 -27.30
CA ALA A 364 -33.36 -12.23 -27.99
C ALA A 364 -32.27 -12.42 -29.05
N GLU A 365 -32.61 -12.03 -30.29
CA GLU A 365 -31.63 -11.46 -31.22
C GLU A 365 -30.73 -10.45 -30.47
N SER A 366 -29.50 -10.23 -30.91
CA SER A 366 -28.57 -9.32 -30.22
C SER A 366 -29.19 -7.93 -30.00
N PHE A 367 -28.75 -7.22 -28.95
CA PHE A 367 -29.11 -5.81 -28.70
C PHE A 367 -29.04 -4.99 -30.00
N GLU A 368 -27.98 -5.19 -30.79
CA GLU A 368 -27.78 -4.55 -32.09
C GLU A 368 -28.86 -4.91 -33.12
N GLU A 369 -29.23 -6.19 -33.24
CA GLU A 369 -30.24 -6.66 -34.20
C GLU A 369 -31.63 -6.11 -33.90
N ASN A 370 -32.10 -6.21 -32.64
CA ASN A 370 -33.40 -5.67 -32.23
C ASN A 370 -33.51 -4.18 -32.51
N LEU A 371 -32.42 -3.46 -32.28
CA LEU A 371 -32.40 -2.01 -32.41
C LEU A 371 -32.25 -1.59 -33.87
N ALA A 372 -31.50 -2.34 -34.69
CA ALA A 372 -31.47 -2.18 -36.13
C ALA A 372 -32.84 -2.44 -36.78
N LEU A 373 -33.58 -3.45 -36.31
CA LEU A 373 -34.95 -3.71 -36.74
C LEU A 373 -35.90 -2.56 -36.38
N ALA A 374 -35.82 -2.04 -35.16
CA ALA A 374 -36.62 -0.89 -34.73
C ALA A 374 -36.36 0.35 -35.60
N ILE A 375 -35.09 0.62 -35.95
CA ILE A 375 -34.74 1.73 -36.86
C ILE A 375 -35.31 1.49 -38.27
N LYS A 376 -35.21 0.27 -38.81
CA LYS A 376 -35.76 -0.06 -40.13
C LYS A 376 -37.28 0.13 -40.18
N GLY A 377 -38.00 -0.32 -39.14
CA GLY A 377 -39.45 -0.11 -39.02
C GLY A 377 -39.82 1.37 -38.99
N TYR A 378 -39.06 2.20 -38.26
CA TYR A 378 -39.28 3.65 -38.23
C TYR A 378 -39.01 4.33 -39.58
N GLN A 379 -37.95 3.89 -40.28
CA GLN A 379 -37.61 4.38 -41.62
C GLN A 379 -38.68 3.99 -42.67
N ALA A 380 -39.26 2.81 -42.54
CA ALA A 380 -40.35 2.33 -43.39
C ALA A 380 -41.72 2.97 -43.05
N GLY A 381 -41.81 3.74 -41.97
CA GLY A 381 -43.06 4.34 -41.49
C GLY A 381 -43.99 3.34 -40.78
N GLU A 382 -43.54 2.11 -40.52
CA GLU A 382 -44.29 1.07 -39.83
C GLU A 382 -44.37 1.29 -38.32
N THR A 383 -43.45 2.08 -37.76
CA THR A 383 -43.38 2.40 -36.33
C THR A 383 -43.29 3.91 -36.10
N SER A 384 -43.81 4.39 -34.97
CA SER A 384 -43.74 5.81 -34.60
C SER A 384 -42.36 6.18 -34.03
N LEU A 385 -42.02 7.48 -34.02
CA LEU A 385 -40.79 7.95 -33.37
C LEU A 385 -40.82 7.65 -31.85
N ALA A 386 -42.00 7.72 -31.23
CA ALA A 386 -42.16 7.43 -29.81
C ALA A 386 -41.83 5.96 -29.50
N ASP A 387 -42.32 5.03 -30.33
CA ASP A 387 -42.05 3.59 -30.17
C ASP A 387 -40.56 3.30 -30.35
N LEU A 388 -39.91 3.88 -31.38
CA LEU A 388 -38.48 3.74 -31.58
C LEU A 388 -37.68 4.22 -30.37
N LEU A 389 -38.03 5.38 -29.82
CA LEU A 389 -37.33 5.95 -28.66
C LEU A 389 -37.57 5.12 -27.39
N LEU A 390 -38.76 4.56 -27.22
CA LEU A 390 -39.09 3.67 -26.11
C LEU A 390 -38.28 2.37 -26.20
N VAL A 391 -38.29 1.70 -27.35
CA VAL A 391 -37.53 0.46 -27.59
C VAL A 391 -36.03 0.69 -27.39
N ARG A 392 -35.47 1.76 -27.97
CA ARG A 392 -34.07 2.13 -27.76
C ARG A 392 -33.75 2.32 -26.28
N ARG A 393 -34.61 3.04 -25.55
CA ARG A 393 -34.40 3.32 -24.13
C ARG A 393 -34.38 2.02 -23.32
N GLU A 394 -35.37 1.15 -23.53
CA GLU A 394 -35.47 -0.13 -22.82
C GLU A 394 -34.25 -1.02 -23.09
N LEU A 395 -33.85 -1.14 -24.36
CA LEU A 395 -32.69 -1.95 -24.75
C LEU A 395 -31.39 -1.41 -24.13
N VAL A 396 -31.17 -0.10 -24.16
CA VAL A 396 -29.95 0.52 -23.58
C VAL A 396 -29.94 0.39 -22.06
N GLU A 397 -31.09 0.57 -21.40
CA GLU A 397 -31.22 0.40 -19.95
C GLU A 397 -30.99 -1.07 -19.54
N THR A 398 -31.53 -2.03 -20.31
CA THR A 398 -31.35 -3.46 -20.06
C THR A 398 -29.90 -3.90 -20.25
N GLU A 399 -29.27 -3.50 -21.36
CA GLU A 399 -27.88 -3.85 -21.63
C GLU A 399 -26.92 -3.18 -20.63
N GLY A 400 -27.19 -1.93 -20.26
CA GLY A 400 -26.49 -1.25 -19.19
C GLY A 400 -26.60 -1.99 -17.85
N ALA A 401 -27.80 -2.44 -17.48
CA ALA A 401 -28.03 -3.22 -16.27
C ALA A 401 -27.32 -4.58 -16.31
N ARG A 402 -27.28 -5.25 -17.47
CA ARG A 402 -26.55 -6.51 -17.67
C ARG A 402 -25.05 -6.33 -17.42
N ILE A 403 -24.45 -5.30 -18.01
CA ILE A 403 -23.03 -4.94 -17.81
C ILE A 403 -22.75 -4.67 -16.32
N ASP A 404 -23.65 -3.95 -15.64
CA ASP A 404 -23.52 -3.67 -14.21
C ASP A 404 -23.58 -4.95 -13.36
N ARG A 405 -24.49 -5.90 -13.66
CA ARG A 405 -24.56 -7.19 -12.95
C ARG A 405 -23.32 -8.05 -13.16
N LEU A 406 -22.72 -8.02 -14.35
CA LEU A 406 -21.47 -8.70 -14.60
C LEU A 406 -20.33 -8.10 -13.78
N LEU A 407 -20.21 -6.77 -13.70
CA LEU A 407 -19.22 -6.14 -12.83
C LEU A 407 -19.41 -6.52 -11.36
N GLU A 408 -20.65 -6.49 -10.86
CA GLU A 408 -20.96 -6.86 -9.47
C GLU A 408 -20.59 -8.31 -9.16
N LEU A 409 -20.88 -9.24 -10.07
CA LEU A 409 -20.47 -10.64 -9.95
C LEU A 409 -18.94 -10.75 -9.88
N ARG A 410 -18.24 -10.22 -10.89
CA ARG A 410 -16.77 -10.33 -10.97
C ARG A 410 -16.08 -9.68 -9.77
N SER A 411 -16.60 -8.55 -9.30
CA SER A 411 -16.10 -7.88 -8.09
C SER A 411 -16.33 -8.73 -6.85
N SER A 412 -17.50 -9.38 -6.71
CA SER A 412 -17.78 -10.27 -5.57
C SER A 412 -16.91 -11.53 -5.56
N GLU A 413 -16.51 -12.05 -6.72
CA GLU A 413 -15.56 -13.17 -6.83
C GLU A 413 -14.16 -12.74 -6.39
N VAL A 414 -13.70 -11.55 -6.78
CA VAL A 414 -12.43 -10.95 -6.29
C VAL A 414 -12.48 -10.75 -4.77
N GLU A 415 -13.58 -10.23 -4.25
CA GLU A 415 -13.76 -10.05 -2.79
C GLU A 415 -13.75 -11.38 -2.05
N LEU A 416 -14.34 -12.44 -2.62
CA LEU A 416 -14.28 -13.78 -2.03
C LEU A 416 -12.85 -14.34 -2.03
N LEU A 417 -12.12 -14.20 -3.14
CA LEU A 417 -10.71 -14.63 -3.21
C LEU A 417 -9.84 -13.85 -2.21
N TYR A 418 -10.06 -12.54 -2.09
CA TYR A 418 -9.39 -11.71 -1.10
C TYR A 418 -9.75 -12.12 0.34
N ALA A 419 -11.04 -12.34 0.63
CA ALA A 419 -11.50 -12.80 1.94
C ALA A 419 -10.93 -14.18 2.31
N ALA A 420 -10.58 -15.00 1.32
CA ALA A 420 -9.92 -16.28 1.51
C ALA A 420 -8.37 -16.20 1.56
N GLY A 421 -7.78 -15.02 1.34
CA GLY A 421 -6.33 -14.85 1.23
C GLY A 421 -5.72 -15.52 -0.01
N MET A 422 -6.53 -15.78 -1.04
CA MET A 422 -6.15 -16.49 -2.27
C MET A 422 -6.08 -15.57 -3.49
N LEU A 423 -6.05 -14.26 -3.30
CA LEU A 423 -5.91 -13.36 -4.43
C LEU A 423 -4.50 -13.55 -5.05
N PRO A 424 -4.44 -13.93 -6.35
CA PRO A 424 -3.25 -14.52 -6.95
C PRO A 424 -2.12 -13.54 -7.16
#